data_AF-A0A9P3CZU5-F1
#
_entry.id   AF-A0A9P3CZU5-F1
#
_cell.length_a   1.000
_cell.length_b   1.000
_cell.length_c   1.000
_cell.angle_alpha   90.00
_cell.angle_beta   90.00
_cell.angle_gamma   90.00
#
_symmetry.space_group_name_H-M   'P 1'
#
loop_
_entity.id
_entity.type
_entity.pdbx_description
1 polymer ?
#
loop_
_entity_poly.entity_id
_entity_poly.type
_entity_poly.pdbx_seq_one_letter_code
_entity_poly.pdbx_strand_id
1 'polypeptide(L)'
;MWIVFAAKYWREIIIVFLAFLLAISLAVLNYKTGQLKEAEQKCQSQIQEIERKNLKALAEKQNQINKVSADYEQVKAEQNTKVEYIEREVQKIVERPVYKSSCIDDDGVQQINDLIKAGNTS
;
A
#
# COMPACT_ATOMS: atom_id res chain seq x y z
N MET A 1 54.91 -71.19 -9.61
CA MET A 1 55.76 -69.98 -9.43
C MET A 1 54.96 -68.73 -9.04
N TRP A 2 53.80 -68.47 -9.64
CA TRP A 2 52.91 -67.34 -9.26
C TRP A 2 52.42 -67.35 -7.81
N ILE A 3 52.13 -68.54 -7.26
CA ILE A 3 51.63 -68.71 -5.88
C ILE A 3 52.67 -68.25 -4.84
N VAL A 4 53.96 -68.46 -5.11
CA VAL A 4 55.06 -68.05 -4.21
C VAL A 4 55.24 -66.53 -4.24
N PHE A 5 55.07 -65.92 -5.41
CA PHE A 5 55.08 -64.47 -5.59
C PHE A 5 53.88 -63.81 -4.90
N ALA A 6 52.69 -64.38 -5.08
CA ALA A 6 51.46 -63.91 -4.44
C ALA A 6 51.55 -63.99 -2.91
N ALA A 7 52.10 -65.09 -2.35
CA ALA A 7 52.29 -65.22 -0.90
C ALA A 7 53.32 -64.22 -0.33
N LYS A 8 54.37 -63.89 -1.09
CA LYS A 8 55.42 -62.93 -0.67
C LYS A 8 54.94 -61.47 -0.71
N TYR A 9 54.08 -61.12 -1.67
CA TYR A 9 53.62 -59.74 -1.89
C TYR A 9 52.13 -59.52 -1.57
N TRP A 10 51.49 -60.44 -0.85
CA TRP A 10 50.05 -60.42 -0.57
C TRP A 10 49.57 -59.13 0.11
N ARG A 11 50.39 -58.56 1.01
CA ARG A 11 50.10 -57.31 1.72
C ARG A 11 50.01 -56.11 0.78
N GLU A 12 50.95 -55.99 -0.16
CA GLU A 12 50.97 -54.89 -1.14
C GLU A 12 49.81 -54.99 -2.13
N ILE A 13 49.46 -56.22 -2.55
CA ILE A 13 48.31 -56.46 -3.42
C ILE A 13 47.01 -56.01 -2.75
N ILE A 14 46.84 -56.31 -1.45
CA ILE A 14 45.66 -55.86 -0.68
C ILE A 14 45.62 -54.34 -0.57
N ILE A 15 46.76 -53.69 -0.29
CA ILE A 15 46.83 -52.23 -0.18
C ILE A 15 46.45 -51.55 -1.49
N VAL A 16 47.00 -52.01 -2.62
CA VAL A 16 46.67 -51.48 -3.95
C VAL A 16 45.18 -51.69 -4.27
N PHE A 17 44.64 -52.87 -3.95
CA PHE A 17 43.23 -53.17 -4.17
C PHE A 17 42.31 -52.26 -3.33
N LEU A 18 42.64 -52.04 -2.06
CA LEU A 18 41.90 -51.13 -1.19
C LEU A 18 42.01 -49.67 -1.65
N ALA A 19 43.19 -49.22 -2.07
CA ALA A 19 43.39 -47.89 -2.62
C ALA A 19 42.57 -47.68 -3.91
N PHE A 20 42.50 -48.70 -4.77
CA PHE A 20 41.69 -48.68 -5.98
C PHE A 20 40.18 -48.60 -5.67
N LEU A 21 39.70 -49.39 -4.71
CA LEU A 21 38.31 -49.32 -4.25
C LEU A 21 37.97 -47.95 -3.65
N LEU A 22 38.89 -47.34 -2.89
CA LEU A 22 38.74 -45.99 -2.36
C LEU A 22 38.70 -44.93 -3.48
N ALA A 23 39.54 -45.06 -4.51
CA ALA A 23 39.51 -44.14 -5.65
C ALA A 23 38.17 -44.20 -6.39
N ILE A 24 37.62 -45.40 -6.60
CA ILE A 24 36.30 -45.57 -7.23
C ILE A 24 35.20 -44.95 -6.36
N SER A 25 35.21 -45.18 -5.05
CA SER A 25 34.18 -44.64 -4.16
C SER A 25 34.19 -43.10 -4.15
N LEU A 26 35.37 -42.49 -4.09
CA LEU A 26 35.55 -41.04 -4.19
C LEU A 26 35.08 -40.48 -5.55
N ALA A 27 35.35 -41.18 -6.65
CA ALA A 27 34.88 -40.78 -7.97
C ALA A 27 33.35 -40.80 -8.07
N VAL A 28 32.71 -41.85 -7.54
CA VAL A 28 31.24 -41.96 -7.51
C VAL A 28 30.62 -40.88 -6.61
N LEU A 29 31.22 -40.61 -5.45
CA LEU A 29 30.80 -39.54 -4.54
C LEU A 29 30.85 -38.18 -5.25
N ASN A 30 31.99 -37.83 -5.85
CA ASN A 30 32.16 -36.56 -6.57
C ASN A 30 31.18 -36.39 -7.73
N TYR A 31 30.92 -37.45 -8.50
CA TYR A 31 29.95 -37.41 -9.59
C TYR A 31 28.52 -37.13 -9.10
N LYS A 32 28.10 -37.80 -8.02
CA LYS A 32 26.77 -37.56 -7.43
C LYS A 32 26.67 -36.18 -6.79
N THR A 33 27.70 -35.74 -6.09
CA THR A 33 27.75 -34.39 -5.48
C THR A 33 27.74 -33.29 -6.55
N GLY A 34 28.40 -33.49 -7.69
CA GLY A 34 28.36 -32.57 -8.83
C GLY A 34 26.93 -32.39 -9.36
N GLN A 35 26.22 -33.50 -9.62
CA GLN A 35 24.83 -33.45 -10.09
C GLN A 35 23.90 -32.79 -9.07
N LEU A 36 24.08 -33.06 -7.77
CA LEU A 36 23.28 -32.44 -6.72
C LEU A 36 23.51 -30.93 -6.67
N LYS A 37 24.77 -30.47 -6.75
CA LYS A 37 25.09 -29.04 -6.77
C LYS A 37 24.50 -28.32 -7.99
N GLU A 38 24.54 -28.95 -9.15
CA GLU A 38 23.94 -28.39 -10.37
C GLU A 38 22.42 -28.27 -10.24
N ALA A 39 21.77 -29.32 -9.74
CA ALA A 39 20.33 -29.31 -9.47
C ALA A 39 19.94 -28.25 -8.43
N GLU A 40 20.72 -28.12 -7.35
CA GLU A 40 20.52 -27.13 -6.30
C GLU A 40 20.71 -25.70 -6.84
N GLN A 41 21.77 -25.44 -7.61
CA GLN A 41 21.98 -24.14 -8.26
C GLN A 41 20.81 -23.77 -9.16
N LYS A 42 20.32 -24.72 -9.96
CA LYS A 42 19.19 -24.49 -10.86
C LYS A 42 17.92 -24.19 -10.06
N CYS A 43 17.65 -24.90 -8.97
CA CYS A 43 16.52 -24.64 -8.08
C CYS A 43 16.61 -23.24 -7.44
N GLN A 44 17.76 -22.91 -6.85
CA GLN A 44 18.01 -21.61 -6.23
C GLN A 44 17.84 -20.44 -7.22
N SER A 45 18.34 -20.60 -8.45
CA SER A 45 18.19 -19.58 -9.49
C SER A 45 16.72 -19.34 -9.86
N GLN A 46 15.91 -20.40 -9.96
CA GLN A 46 14.48 -20.28 -10.24
C GLN A 46 13.71 -19.63 -9.09
N ILE A 47 14.03 -20.00 -7.85
CA ILE A 47 13.42 -19.38 -6.67
C ILE A 47 13.70 -17.87 -6.65
N GLN A 48 14.95 -17.47 -6.85
CA GLN A 48 15.32 -16.04 -6.91
C GLN A 48 14.62 -15.31 -8.05
N GLU A 49 14.44 -15.95 -9.22
CA GLU A 49 13.73 -15.33 -10.33
C GLU A 49 12.24 -15.13 -10.01
N ILE A 50 11.59 -16.14 -9.40
CA ILE A 50 10.20 -16.06 -8.96
C ILE A 50 10.04 -14.99 -7.87
N GLU A 51 10.94 -14.94 -6.90
CA GLU A 51 10.91 -13.94 -5.82
C GLU A 51 11.06 -12.52 -6.38
N ARG A 52 12.02 -12.30 -7.29
CA ARG A 52 12.18 -11.01 -7.98
C ARG A 52 10.93 -10.61 -8.77
N LYS A 53 10.31 -11.55 -9.48
CA LYS A 53 9.06 -11.29 -10.22
C LYS A 53 7.92 -10.91 -9.28
N ASN A 54 7.78 -11.61 -8.17
CA ASN A 54 6.77 -11.30 -7.15
C ASN A 54 7.00 -9.94 -6.50
N LEU A 55 8.24 -9.62 -6.10
CA LEU A 55 8.58 -8.31 -5.53
C LEU A 55 8.32 -7.19 -6.53
N LYS A 56 8.66 -7.38 -7.81
CA LYS A 56 8.38 -6.41 -8.86
C LYS A 56 6.88 -6.20 -9.07
N ALA A 57 6.10 -7.28 -9.13
CA ALA A 57 4.65 -7.21 -9.26
C ALA A 57 4.01 -6.53 -8.04
N LEU A 58 4.49 -6.82 -6.83
CA LEU A 58 4.04 -6.18 -5.60
C LEU A 58 4.35 -4.68 -5.61
N ALA A 59 5.56 -4.28 -6.00
CA ALA A 59 5.96 -2.89 -6.11
C ALA A 59 5.13 -2.13 -7.18
N GLU A 60 4.85 -2.76 -8.32
CA GLU A 60 4.02 -2.18 -9.36
C GLU A 60 2.57 -1.98 -8.90
N LYS A 61 2.00 -2.96 -8.21
CA LYS A 61 0.66 -2.85 -7.60
C LYS A 61 0.61 -1.76 -6.53
N GLN A 62 1.62 -1.69 -5.66
CA GLN A 62 1.70 -0.64 -4.66
C GLN A 62 1.80 0.75 -5.31
N ASN A 63 2.58 0.88 -6.38
CA ASN A 63 2.68 2.14 -7.12
C ASN A 63 1.35 2.52 -7.78
N GLN A 64 0.62 1.56 -8.36
CA GLN A 64 -0.73 1.81 -8.90
C GLN A 64 -1.69 2.29 -7.80
N ILE A 65 -1.70 1.63 -6.64
CA ILE A 65 -2.56 2.02 -5.51
C ILE A 65 -2.16 3.42 -5.03
N ASN A 66 -0.87 3.70 -4.84
CA ASN A 66 -0.40 5.01 -4.39
C ASN A 66 -0.82 6.13 -5.35
N LYS A 67 -0.76 5.90 -6.66
CA LYS A 67 -1.26 6.85 -7.66
C LYS A 67 -2.76 7.08 -7.54
N VAL A 68 -3.55 6.00 -7.47
CA VAL A 68 -5.01 6.10 -7.31
C VAL A 68 -5.39 6.82 -6.02
N SER A 69 -4.68 6.56 -4.92
CA SER A 69 -4.89 7.26 -3.65
C SER A 69 -4.55 8.74 -3.74
N ALA A 70 -3.42 9.10 -4.36
CA ALA A 70 -3.03 10.49 -4.56
C ALA A 70 -4.03 11.24 -5.44
N ASP A 71 -4.48 10.63 -6.54
CA ASP A 71 -5.50 11.21 -7.44
C ASP A 71 -6.83 11.39 -6.71
N TYR A 72 -7.25 10.42 -5.89
CA TYR A 72 -8.46 10.51 -5.08
C TYR A 72 -8.40 11.62 -4.03
N GLU A 73 -7.27 11.76 -3.33
CA GLU A 73 -7.06 12.83 -2.36
C GLU A 73 -7.08 14.21 -3.03
N GLN A 74 -6.52 14.34 -4.23
CA GLN A 74 -6.57 15.59 -5.00
C GLN A 74 -8.00 15.97 -5.38
N VAL A 75 -8.77 15.03 -5.95
CA VAL A 75 -10.17 15.28 -6.33
C VAL A 75 -11.02 15.64 -5.09
N LYS A 76 -10.81 14.93 -3.98
CA LYS A 76 -11.50 15.22 -2.72
C LYS A 76 -11.16 16.61 -2.19
N ALA A 77 -9.89 17.03 -2.26
CA ALA A 77 -9.47 18.37 -1.87
C ALA A 77 -10.14 19.44 -2.74
N GLU A 78 -10.17 19.27 -4.07
CA GLU A 78 -10.84 20.20 -4.99
C GLU A 78 -12.35 20.29 -4.74
N GLN A 79 -13.01 19.15 -4.47
CA GLN A 79 -14.43 19.13 -4.13
C GLN A 79 -14.71 19.81 -2.80
N ASN A 80 -13.92 19.52 -1.76
CA ASN A 80 -14.05 20.18 -0.46
C ASN A 80 -13.88 21.70 -0.57
N THR A 81 -12.90 22.17 -1.35
CA THR A 81 -12.72 23.60 -1.62
C THR A 81 -13.96 24.17 -2.31
N LYS A 82 -14.48 23.54 -3.37
CA LYS A 82 -15.68 24.04 -4.07
C LYS A 82 -16.93 24.07 -3.18
N VAL A 83 -17.13 23.06 -2.34
CA VAL A 83 -18.26 23.03 -1.38
C VAL A 83 -18.12 24.17 -0.37
N GLU A 84 -16.92 24.41 0.15
CA GLU A 84 -16.63 25.54 1.04
C GLU A 84 -16.90 26.91 0.38
N TYR A 85 -16.70 27.03 -0.94
CA TYR A 85 -17.07 28.22 -1.71
C TYR A 85 -18.57 28.32 -2.02
N ILE A 86 -19.30 27.21 -2.13
CA ILE A 86 -20.74 27.19 -2.47
C ILE A 86 -21.63 27.40 -1.22
N GLU A 87 -21.17 27.09 -0.02
CA GLU A 87 -21.94 27.28 1.22
C GLU A 87 -21.84 28.70 1.83
N ARG A 88 -21.08 29.61 1.22
CA ARG A 88 -20.92 31.00 1.70
C ARG A 88 -21.43 32.03 0.68
N GLU A 89 -22.73 32.27 0.72
CA GLU A 89 -23.40 33.59 0.64
C GLU A 89 -24.92 33.36 0.57
N VAL A 90 -25.52 32.90 1.68
CA VAL A 90 -26.98 32.98 1.82
C VAL A 90 -27.36 34.40 2.21
N GLN A 91 -28.06 35.10 1.32
CA GLN A 91 -28.63 36.41 1.62
C GLN A 91 -29.61 36.28 2.79
N LYS A 92 -29.38 37.06 3.85
CA LYS A 92 -30.27 37.11 5.02
C LYS A 92 -31.61 37.73 4.62
N ILE A 93 -32.64 36.91 4.44
CA ILE A 93 -34.01 37.41 4.27
C ILE A 93 -34.49 37.95 5.62
N VAL A 94 -34.67 39.26 5.73
CA VAL A 94 -35.24 39.90 6.92
C VAL A 94 -36.76 39.96 6.75
N GLU A 95 -37.48 38.95 7.25
CA GLU A 95 -38.94 38.84 7.01
C GLU A 95 -39.77 39.96 7.66
N ARG A 96 -39.31 40.59 8.74
CA ARG A 96 -40.03 41.67 9.43
C ARG A 96 -39.07 42.70 10.04
N PRO A 97 -38.84 43.86 9.41
CA PRO A 97 -38.15 44.96 10.06
C PRO A 97 -39.04 45.55 11.17
N VAL A 98 -38.63 45.39 12.44
CA VAL A 98 -39.24 46.12 13.55
C VAL A 98 -38.59 47.50 13.61
N TYR A 99 -39.33 48.53 13.19
CA TYR A 99 -38.87 49.91 13.31
C TYR A 99 -38.93 50.35 14.78
N LYS A 100 -37.77 50.74 15.32
CA LYS A 100 -37.67 51.33 16.66
C LYS A 100 -38.47 52.63 16.67
N SER A 101 -39.43 52.77 17.59
CA SER A 101 -40.35 53.92 17.75
C SER A 101 -39.67 55.21 18.23
N SER A 102 -38.45 55.47 17.76
CA SER A 102 -37.65 56.65 18.14
C SER A 102 -38.12 57.94 17.45
N CYS A 103 -39.12 57.85 16.56
CA CYS A 103 -39.62 58.97 15.77
C CYS A 103 -41.06 59.37 16.11
N ILE A 104 -41.66 58.79 17.16
CA ILE A 104 -42.97 59.20 17.66
C ILE A 104 -42.74 59.73 19.07
N ASP A 105 -42.81 61.05 19.22
CA ASP A 105 -42.84 61.75 20.50
C ASP A 105 -44.27 61.76 21.06
N ASP A 106 -44.42 62.26 22.28
CA ASP A 106 -45.71 62.29 22.97
C ASP A 106 -46.77 63.09 22.18
N ASP A 107 -46.35 64.13 21.46
CA ASP A 107 -47.21 64.93 20.57
C ASP A 107 -47.68 64.10 19.36
N GLY A 108 -46.80 63.28 18.78
CA GLY A 108 -47.14 62.34 17.72
C GLY A 108 -48.15 61.26 18.17
N VAL A 109 -48.01 60.76 19.41
CA VAL A 109 -48.99 59.82 19.99
C VAL A 109 -50.35 60.51 20.17
N GLN A 110 -50.36 61.77 20.60
CA GLN A 110 -51.59 62.52 20.81
C GLN A 110 -52.36 62.75 19.50
N GLN A 111 -51.65 63.15 18.44
CA GLN A 111 -52.26 63.35 17.11
C GLN A 111 -52.84 62.05 16.53
N ILE A 112 -52.16 60.92 16.72
CA ILE A 112 -52.67 59.61 16.29
C ILE A 112 -53.96 59.26 17.04
N ASN A 113 -54.00 59.47 18.36
CA ASN A 113 -55.19 59.18 19.16
C ASN A 113 -56.37 60.08 18.79
N ASP A 114 -56.13 61.33 18.42
CA ASP A 114 -57.16 62.26 17.97
C ASP A 114 -57.72 61.86 16.60
N LEU A 115 -56.88 61.40 15.67
CA LEU A 115 -57.31 60.84 14.38
C LEU A 115 -58.11 59.54 14.55
N ILE A 116 -57.71 58.66 15.48
CA ILE A 116 -58.46 57.44 15.80
C ILE A 116 -59.84 57.77 16.38
N LYS A 117 -59.93 58.77 17.26
CA LYS A 117 -61.22 59.22 17.80
C LYS A 117 -62.12 59.79 16.71
N ALA A 118 -61.58 60.63 15.82
CA ALA A 118 -62.33 61.22 14.72
C ALA A 118 -62.87 60.15 13.74
N GLY A 119 -62.08 59.10 13.46
CA GLY A 119 -62.50 57.98 12.62
C GLY A 119 -63.53 57.03 13.25
N ASN A 120 -63.62 56.96 14.58
CA ASN A 120 -64.59 56.14 15.30
C ASN A 120 -65.91 56.87 15.61
N THR A 121 -66.00 58.17 15.28
CA THR A 121 -67.22 58.97 15.44
C THR A 121 -68.06 59.09 14.16
N SER A 122 -67.98 58.10 13.27
CA SER A 122 -68.87 57.97 12.10
C SER A 122 -69.80 56.77 12.19
#